data_AF-A0A653QC81-F1
#
_entry.id   AF-A0A653QC81-F1
#
_cell.length_a   1.000
_cell.length_b   1.000
_cell.length_c   1.000
_cell.angle_alpha   90.00
_cell.angle_beta   90.00
_cell.angle_gamma   90.00
#
_symmetry.space_group_name_H-M   'P 1'
#
loop_
_entity.id
_entity.type
_entity.pdbx_description
1 polymer ?
#
loop_
_entity_poly.entity_id
_entity_poly.type
_entity_poly.pdbx_seq_one_letter_code
_entity_poly.pdbx_strand_id
1 'polypeptide(L)'
;MKISYQFIISSMMVVFVGCNQKDKTSETTKPEAKVTQKIITLADFKKIKGVDNVQDVPFQLFTKLDSVQFFVAPDKDSAHLKKANHKLDNFYGFEEFDDFYSIHYSIDNNISNSIEAFVLKSEFTAAFDLTLKGVNLYEIRSSTFKESDDFNNKSFEKFGTISEISEQEFKASSKNRIGEALVKNPNITLKDNNWIYNENGKKIIITQREDISTETGPLANEYVGQSPFLNLEVFKENTDEAVDSFYSFYNIKNAPMFELGTQGYPQILPTKSWVTYISSNNDVGSNFVITQYLPQTKRQENLLYANFTNFKIADEKKAFWTANDTFYAEVYPLNSASSKGKKQKAAYIKIQLKANLF
;
A
#
# COMPACT_ATOMS: atom_id res chain seq x y z
N MET A 1 45.55 15.55 22.48
CA MET A 1 46.28 15.03 23.65
C MET A 1 45.55 13.78 24.14
N LYS A 2 46.20 12.62 24.07
CA LYS A 2 45.68 11.33 24.54
C LYS A 2 45.84 11.27 26.06
N ILE A 3 44.83 10.80 26.78
CA ILE A 3 45.01 10.27 28.13
C ILE A 3 44.26 8.94 28.19
N SER A 4 45.05 7.87 28.06
CA SER A 4 44.72 6.52 28.47
C SER A 4 45.04 6.36 29.97
N TYR A 5 44.58 5.24 30.56
CA TYR A 5 45.03 4.53 31.79
C TYR A 5 43.83 4.22 32.70
N GLN A 6 43.65 3.03 33.30
CA GLN A 6 44.47 1.82 33.38
C GLN A 6 43.58 0.68 33.88
N PHE A 7 43.78 -0.53 33.33
CA PHE A 7 43.33 -1.79 33.92
C PHE A 7 44.07 -2.04 35.24
N ILE A 8 43.37 -2.51 36.27
CA ILE A 8 43.99 -3.23 37.40
C ILE A 8 43.24 -4.55 37.57
N ILE A 9 43.93 -5.62 37.17
CA ILE A 9 43.66 -7.01 37.55
C ILE A 9 44.42 -7.21 38.87
N SER A 10 43.74 -7.69 39.91
CA SER A 10 44.41 -8.25 41.07
C SER A 10 43.62 -9.45 41.58
N SER A 11 44.18 -10.62 41.26
CA SER A 11 43.89 -11.90 41.88
C SER A 11 44.72 -12.03 43.16
N MET A 12 44.10 -12.44 44.27
CA MET A 12 44.82 -13.08 45.35
C MET A 12 43.94 -14.14 46.02
N MET A 13 44.38 -15.39 45.91
CA MET A 13 43.93 -16.56 46.65
C MET A 13 44.70 -16.67 47.99
N VAL A 14 44.30 -17.68 48.78
CA VAL A 14 44.87 -18.29 50.00
C VAL A 14 44.54 -17.57 51.33
N VAL A 15 44.15 -18.22 52.44
CA VAL A 15 44.14 -19.62 52.90
C VAL A 15 43.00 -19.83 53.93
N PHE A 16 42.51 -21.05 54.04
CA PHE A 16 41.76 -21.62 55.18
C PHE A 16 42.36 -21.30 56.56
N VAL A 17 41.54 -20.91 57.53
CA VAL A 17 41.71 -21.25 58.95
C VAL A 17 40.34 -21.37 59.64
N GLY A 18 40.11 -22.50 60.32
CA GLY A 18 39.39 -22.51 61.60
C GLY A 18 37.90 -22.89 61.60
N CYS A 19 37.62 -24.18 61.77
CA CYS A 19 36.36 -24.66 62.37
C CYS A 19 36.18 -24.08 63.78
N ASN A 20 34.99 -23.57 64.08
CA ASN A 20 34.39 -23.68 65.40
C ASN A 20 32.89 -23.95 65.26
N GLN A 21 32.47 -25.08 65.80
CA GLN A 21 31.09 -25.56 65.89
C GLN A 21 30.45 -25.07 67.19
N LYS A 22 29.11 -24.93 67.15
CA LYS A 22 28.14 -24.53 68.19
C LYS A 22 27.76 -23.04 68.05
N ASP A 23 26.51 -22.66 67.74
CA ASP A 23 25.26 -23.19 68.25
C ASP A 23 24.14 -23.37 67.19
N LYS A 24 23.31 -24.39 67.44
CA LYS A 24 22.06 -24.65 66.73
C LYS A 24 21.03 -23.59 67.10
N THR A 25 20.78 -22.65 66.19
CA THR A 25 19.51 -21.92 66.12
C THR A 25 18.78 -22.42 64.90
N SER A 26 17.62 -23.04 65.12
CA SER A 26 16.68 -23.47 64.09
C SER A 26 16.18 -22.22 63.35
N GLU A 27 16.84 -21.83 62.27
CA GLU A 27 16.21 -21.02 61.24
C GLU A 27 15.13 -21.85 60.59
N THR A 28 13.88 -21.52 60.92
CA THR A 28 12.72 -21.97 60.19
C THR A 28 12.92 -21.54 58.74
N THR A 29 13.25 -22.50 57.87
CA THR A 29 13.27 -22.32 56.43
C THR A 29 11.88 -21.81 56.06
N LYS A 30 11.74 -20.51 55.81
CA LYS A 30 10.60 -20.02 55.04
C LYS A 30 10.63 -20.85 53.77
N PRO A 31 9.55 -21.55 53.40
CA PRO A 31 9.51 -22.21 52.12
C PRO A 31 9.71 -21.10 51.09
N GLU A 32 10.85 -21.13 50.40
CA GLU A 32 10.97 -20.44 49.13
C GLU A 32 9.80 -20.98 48.31
N ALA A 33 8.82 -20.12 48.10
CA ALA A 33 7.78 -20.38 47.13
C ALA A 33 8.52 -20.59 45.81
N LYS A 34 8.74 -21.85 45.43
CA LYS A 34 8.94 -22.21 44.04
C LYS A 34 7.72 -21.64 43.34
N VAL A 35 7.88 -20.47 42.75
CA VAL A 35 6.97 -19.98 41.72
C VAL A 35 7.17 -20.96 40.57
N THR A 36 6.48 -22.09 40.63
CA THR A 36 6.20 -22.90 39.45
C THR A 36 5.46 -21.96 38.52
N GLN A 37 6.21 -21.32 37.61
CA GLN A 37 5.62 -20.61 36.48
C GLN A 37 4.69 -21.61 35.81
N LYS A 38 3.38 -21.37 35.94
CA LYS A 38 2.36 -22.18 35.32
C LYS A 38 2.69 -22.23 33.83
N ILE A 39 2.91 -23.43 33.30
CA ILE A 39 3.07 -23.60 31.85
C ILE A 39 1.72 -23.24 31.24
N ILE A 40 1.69 -22.12 30.52
CA ILE A 40 0.49 -21.66 29.84
C ILE A 40 0.31 -22.49 28.58
N THR A 41 -0.92 -22.93 28.34
CA THR A 41 -1.32 -23.73 27.19
C THR A 41 -2.50 -23.05 26.49
N LEU A 42 -2.85 -23.52 25.29
CA LEU A 42 -4.02 -22.99 24.55
C LEU A 42 -5.34 -23.15 25.33
N ALA A 43 -5.42 -24.09 26.28
CA ALA A 43 -6.60 -24.29 27.13
C ALA A 43 -6.81 -23.17 28.16
N ASP A 44 -5.79 -22.36 28.44
CA ASP A 44 -5.85 -21.25 29.39
C ASP A 44 -6.47 -19.97 28.78
N PHE A 45 -6.70 -19.96 27.47
CA PHE A 45 -7.29 -18.82 26.76
C PHE A 45 -8.81 -18.96 26.68
N LYS A 46 -9.51 -17.83 26.61
CA LYS A 46 -10.96 -17.80 26.48
C LYS A 46 -11.37 -18.39 25.13
N LYS A 47 -12.21 -19.42 25.16
CA LYS A 47 -12.82 -19.99 23.94
C LYS A 47 -13.83 -19.02 23.36
N ILE A 48 -13.83 -18.91 22.04
CA ILE A 48 -14.71 -18.04 21.27
C ILE A 48 -15.16 -18.72 19.98
N LYS A 49 -16.15 -18.13 19.31
CA LYS A 49 -16.45 -18.48 17.92
C LYS A 49 -15.32 -17.94 17.02
N GLY A 50 -14.83 -18.78 16.11
CA GLY A 50 -13.83 -18.38 15.12
C GLY A 50 -14.34 -17.39 14.07
N VAL A 51 -13.43 -16.96 13.21
CA VAL A 51 -13.73 -16.11 12.07
C VAL A 51 -14.33 -16.96 10.95
N ASP A 52 -15.63 -16.82 10.70
CA ASP A 52 -16.32 -17.55 9.63
C ASP A 52 -15.99 -16.96 8.24
N ASN A 53 -15.87 -15.63 8.16
CA ASN A 53 -15.58 -14.89 6.93
C ASN A 53 -14.55 -13.80 7.22
N VAL A 54 -13.42 -13.85 6.51
CA VAL A 54 -12.30 -12.92 6.68
C VAL A 54 -12.63 -11.49 6.26
N GLN A 55 -13.71 -11.28 5.50
CA GLN A 55 -14.19 -9.94 5.14
C GLN A 55 -14.92 -9.25 6.30
N ASP A 56 -15.37 -10.01 7.29
CA ASP A 56 -16.15 -9.49 8.43
C ASP A 56 -15.25 -9.12 9.62
N VAL A 57 -13.93 -9.32 9.51
CA VAL A 57 -12.99 -8.99 10.58
C VAL A 57 -12.73 -7.48 10.61
N PRO A 58 -12.62 -6.85 11.80
CA PRO A 58 -12.36 -5.42 11.89
C PRO A 58 -11.07 -4.98 11.21
N PHE A 59 -9.97 -5.72 11.39
CA PHE A 59 -8.70 -5.46 10.71
C PHE A 59 -7.79 -6.70 10.72
N GLN A 60 -6.85 -6.75 9.78
CA GLN A 60 -5.80 -7.76 9.74
C GLN A 60 -4.54 -7.26 10.45
N LEU A 61 -3.76 -8.19 10.99
CA LEU A 61 -2.49 -7.94 11.65
C LEU A 61 -1.36 -8.70 10.94
N PHE A 62 -0.20 -8.04 10.83
CA PHE A 62 0.99 -8.58 10.19
C PHE A 62 2.16 -8.56 11.15
N THR A 63 2.98 -9.61 11.12
CA THR A 63 4.24 -9.68 11.86
C THR A 63 5.35 -10.20 10.97
N LYS A 64 6.57 -9.72 11.21
CA LYS A 64 7.80 -10.24 10.59
C LYS A 64 8.58 -11.14 11.55
N LEU A 65 8.05 -11.39 12.75
CA LEU A 65 8.71 -12.21 13.77
C LEU A 65 8.44 -13.69 13.52
N ASP A 66 9.45 -14.53 13.77
CA ASP A 66 9.32 -15.99 13.69
C ASP A 66 8.50 -16.58 14.86
N SER A 67 8.28 -15.79 15.90
CA SER A 67 7.43 -16.15 17.03
C SER A 67 6.86 -14.91 17.70
N VAL A 68 5.67 -15.03 18.24
CA VAL A 68 4.93 -13.96 18.91
C VAL A 68 4.43 -14.42 20.27
N GLN A 69 4.03 -13.47 21.11
CA GLN A 69 3.48 -13.74 22.44
C GLN A 69 1.96 -13.58 22.42
N PHE A 70 1.27 -14.64 22.83
CA PHE A 70 -0.16 -14.62 23.08
C PHE A 70 -0.40 -14.47 24.58
N PHE A 71 -1.00 -13.37 24.98
CA PHE A 71 -1.31 -13.06 26.38
C PHE A 71 -2.76 -13.43 26.68
N VAL A 72 -3.02 -13.91 27.90
CA VAL A 72 -4.39 -14.25 28.35
C VAL A 72 -5.23 -13.01 28.71
N ALA A 73 -4.57 -11.88 28.93
CA ALA A 73 -5.19 -10.57 29.18
C ALA A 73 -4.33 -9.45 28.53
N PRO A 74 -4.87 -8.26 28.26
CA PRO A 74 -4.11 -7.15 27.66
C PRO A 74 -3.23 -6.43 28.70
N ASP A 75 -2.34 -7.18 29.34
CA ASP A 75 -1.39 -6.73 30.36
C ASP A 75 -0.04 -7.41 30.14
N LYS A 76 1.05 -6.63 30.16
CA LYS A 76 2.42 -7.11 29.94
C LYS A 76 2.90 -8.08 31.03
N ASP A 77 2.33 -7.98 32.23
CA ASP A 77 2.64 -8.90 33.34
C ASP A 77 1.75 -10.15 33.33
N SER A 78 0.79 -10.25 32.40
CA SER A 78 -0.08 -11.41 32.31
C SER A 78 0.64 -12.65 31.78
N ALA A 79 0.08 -13.80 32.15
CA ALA A 79 0.49 -15.09 31.63
C ALA A 79 0.43 -15.12 30.09
N HIS A 80 1.47 -15.64 29.45
CA HIS A 80 1.55 -15.70 27.99
C HIS A 80 2.08 -17.04 27.49
N LEU A 81 1.68 -17.36 26.26
CA LEU A 81 2.16 -18.48 25.47
C LEU A 81 2.99 -17.94 24.30
N LYS A 82 4.23 -18.40 24.16
CA LYS A 82 5.04 -18.13 22.97
C LYS A 82 4.57 -19.05 21.84
N LYS A 83 4.10 -18.47 20.74
CA LYS A 83 3.64 -19.18 19.55
C LYS A 83 4.63 -18.97 18.41
N ALA A 84 5.13 -20.06 17.83
CA ALA A 84 5.86 -19.98 16.57
C ALA A 84 4.91 -19.50 15.46
N ASN A 85 5.39 -18.56 14.66
CA ASN A 85 4.66 -18.01 13.53
C ASN A 85 4.93 -18.84 12.28
N HIS A 86 3.90 -19.41 11.69
CA HIS A 86 3.99 -20.14 10.42
C HIS A 86 3.54 -19.26 9.26
N LYS A 87 4.05 -19.53 8.06
CA LYS A 87 3.70 -18.75 6.84
C LYS A 87 2.20 -18.72 6.50
N LEU A 88 1.43 -19.67 7.03
CA LEU A 88 -0.01 -19.79 6.80
C LEU A 88 -0.84 -19.27 7.98
N ASP A 89 -0.20 -18.82 9.07
CA ASP A 89 -0.91 -18.19 10.19
C ASP A 89 -1.44 -16.83 9.72
N ASN A 90 -2.74 -16.62 9.91
CA ASN A 90 -3.39 -15.34 9.66
C ASN A 90 -3.88 -14.78 11.00
N PHE A 91 -3.62 -13.49 11.22
CA PHE A 91 -3.99 -12.81 12.47
C PHE A 91 -5.06 -11.77 12.20
N TYR A 92 -6.22 -11.95 12.81
CA TYR A 92 -7.36 -11.06 12.68
C TYR A 92 -7.59 -10.33 14.00
N GLY A 93 -7.49 -9.01 13.96
CA GLY A 93 -7.68 -8.15 15.12
C GLY A 93 -9.13 -7.70 15.26
N PHE A 94 -9.60 -7.60 16.50
CA PHE A 94 -10.98 -7.27 16.84
C PHE A 94 -11.09 -5.95 17.61
N GLU A 95 -10.28 -5.79 18.65
CA GLU A 95 -10.24 -4.59 19.49
C GLU A 95 -8.81 -4.13 19.72
N GLU A 96 -8.69 -2.84 20.03
CA GLU A 96 -7.43 -2.20 20.39
C GLU A 96 -7.46 -1.79 21.85
N PHE A 97 -6.40 -2.17 22.56
CA PHE A 97 -6.05 -1.70 23.89
C PHE A 97 -4.78 -0.86 23.77
N ASP A 98 -4.27 -0.30 24.85
CA ASP A 98 -3.09 0.59 24.83
C ASP A 98 -1.92 -0.04 24.06
N ASP A 99 -1.35 -1.11 24.60
CA ASP A 99 -0.20 -1.82 24.02
C ASP A 99 -0.58 -3.11 23.27
N PHE A 100 -1.87 -3.44 23.20
CA PHE A 100 -2.34 -4.73 22.69
C PHE A 100 -3.39 -4.62 21.59
N TYR A 101 -3.45 -5.64 20.75
CA TYR A 101 -4.62 -6.00 19.96
C TYR A 101 -5.27 -7.25 20.57
N SER A 102 -6.59 -7.34 20.62
CA SER A 102 -7.24 -8.65 20.74
C SER A 102 -7.31 -9.33 19.38
N ILE A 103 -7.07 -10.64 19.36
CA ILE A 103 -7.19 -11.47 18.17
C ILE A 103 -8.10 -12.65 18.42
N HIS A 104 -8.80 -13.07 17.37
CA HIS A 104 -9.47 -14.37 17.34
C HIS A 104 -8.59 -15.35 16.55
N TYR A 105 -7.96 -16.28 17.25
CA TYR A 105 -7.02 -17.25 16.66
C TYR A 105 -7.67 -18.63 16.55
N SER A 106 -7.77 -19.14 15.33
CA SER A 106 -8.23 -20.50 15.04
C SER A 106 -7.08 -21.49 15.20
N ILE A 107 -7.18 -22.41 16.15
CA ILE A 107 -6.17 -23.44 16.39
C ILE A 107 -6.24 -24.46 15.25
N ASP A 108 -5.10 -24.76 14.62
CA ASP A 108 -4.99 -25.69 13.48
C ASP A 108 -5.94 -25.35 12.32
N ASN A 109 -6.23 -24.07 12.10
CA ASN A 109 -7.19 -23.58 11.12
C ASN A 109 -8.62 -24.13 11.30
N ASN A 110 -8.99 -24.53 12.51
CA ASN A 110 -10.33 -24.99 12.85
C ASN A 110 -11.13 -23.87 13.52
N ILE A 111 -12.06 -23.26 12.78
CA ILE A 111 -12.91 -22.15 13.28
C ILE A 111 -13.73 -22.52 14.53
N SER A 112 -14.12 -23.79 14.66
CA SER A 112 -14.85 -24.30 15.83
C SER A 112 -13.97 -24.46 17.07
N ASN A 113 -12.65 -24.34 16.90
CA ASN A 113 -11.66 -24.40 17.96
C ASN A 113 -10.81 -23.11 17.96
N SER A 114 -11.46 -22.01 18.34
CA SER A 114 -10.83 -20.70 18.37
C SER A 114 -10.71 -20.14 19.78
N ILE A 115 -9.67 -19.34 19.98
CA ILE A 115 -9.40 -18.65 21.24
C ILE A 115 -9.30 -17.14 21.02
N GLU A 116 -9.66 -16.38 22.04
CA GLU A 116 -9.29 -14.97 22.16
C GLU A 116 -7.91 -14.91 22.82
N ALA A 117 -6.98 -14.21 22.17
CA ALA A 117 -5.66 -13.91 22.71
C ALA A 117 -5.37 -12.43 22.53
N PHE A 118 -4.48 -11.89 23.36
CA PHE A 118 -3.99 -10.53 23.23
C PHE A 118 -2.55 -10.56 22.72
N VAL A 119 -2.23 -9.71 21.75
CA VAL A 119 -0.89 -9.63 21.14
C VAL A 119 -0.36 -8.21 21.19
N LEU A 120 0.96 -8.06 21.35
CA LEU A 120 1.58 -6.76 21.49
C LEU A 120 1.61 -5.98 20.16
N LYS A 121 1.28 -4.69 20.21
CA LYS A 121 1.45 -3.76 19.08
C LYS A 121 2.91 -3.59 18.65
N SER A 122 3.87 -3.92 19.51
CA SER A 122 5.30 -3.94 19.15
C SER A 122 5.69 -5.16 18.31
N GLU A 123 4.90 -6.24 18.34
CA GLU A 123 5.13 -7.47 17.58
C GLU A 123 4.33 -7.50 16.27
N PHE A 124 3.24 -6.72 16.19
CA PHE A 124 2.30 -6.70 15.08
C PHE A 124 2.06 -5.29 14.54
N THR A 125 1.86 -5.19 13.22
CA THR A 125 1.40 -3.98 12.54
C THR A 125 0.02 -4.25 11.95
N ALA A 126 -0.95 -3.38 12.25
CA ALA A 126 -2.28 -3.48 11.66
C ALA A 126 -2.26 -3.08 10.17
N ALA A 127 -3.18 -3.64 9.38
CA ALA A 127 -3.27 -3.41 7.94
C ALA A 127 -3.33 -1.92 7.57
N PHE A 128 -4.07 -1.12 8.34
CA PHE A 128 -4.21 0.33 8.11
C PHE A 128 -2.92 1.12 8.43
N ASP A 129 -2.01 0.55 9.23
CA ASP A 129 -0.75 1.18 9.67
C ASP A 129 0.49 0.67 8.89
N LEU A 130 0.29 -0.23 7.93
CA LEU A 130 1.39 -0.73 7.10
C LEU A 130 2.10 0.42 6.35
N THR A 131 3.39 0.22 6.10
CA THR A 131 4.25 1.15 5.35
C THR A 131 5.04 0.39 4.29
N LEU A 132 5.70 1.10 3.37
CA LEU A 132 6.59 0.48 2.38
C LEU A 132 8.00 0.17 2.93
N LYS A 133 8.23 0.42 4.24
CA LYS A 133 9.54 0.21 4.86
C LYS A 133 9.96 -1.26 4.82
N GLY A 134 11.10 -1.50 4.18
CA GLY A 134 11.67 -2.84 4.02
C GLY A 134 10.93 -3.70 2.99
N VAL A 135 10.12 -3.10 2.12
CA VAL A 135 9.50 -3.74 0.96
C VAL A 135 10.42 -3.56 -0.25
N ASN A 136 10.53 -4.58 -1.11
CA ASN A 136 11.31 -4.49 -2.33
C ASN A 136 10.55 -3.72 -3.43
N LEU A 137 10.70 -2.40 -3.48
CA LEU A 137 9.99 -1.58 -4.46
C LEU A 137 10.40 -1.83 -5.91
N TYR A 138 11.58 -2.41 -6.16
CA TYR A 138 12.04 -2.74 -7.50
C TYR A 138 11.32 -3.94 -8.10
N GLU A 139 10.63 -4.74 -7.29
CA GLU A 139 9.99 -5.95 -7.76
C GLU A 139 8.85 -5.64 -8.74
N ILE A 140 8.93 -6.25 -9.92
CA ILE A 140 7.89 -6.22 -10.94
C ILE A 140 7.52 -7.63 -11.35
N ARG A 141 6.24 -7.85 -11.69
CA ARG A 141 5.75 -9.13 -12.21
C ARG A 141 6.15 -9.30 -13.68
N SER A 142 6.10 -8.24 -14.45
CA SER A 142 6.41 -8.21 -15.87
C SER A 142 6.68 -6.78 -16.33
N SER A 143 7.25 -6.67 -17.53
CA SER A 143 7.38 -5.40 -18.24
C SER A 143 7.21 -5.59 -19.74
N THR A 144 6.86 -4.51 -20.43
CA THR A 144 6.96 -4.39 -21.88
C THR A 144 7.80 -3.16 -22.16
N PHE A 145 8.82 -3.27 -23.00
CA PHE A 145 9.68 -2.15 -23.34
C PHE A 145 9.91 -2.12 -24.84
N LYS A 146 9.48 -1.02 -25.49
CA LYS A 146 9.51 -0.88 -26.95
C LYS A 146 8.97 -2.13 -27.65
N GLU A 147 7.76 -2.53 -27.26
CA GLU A 147 7.03 -3.70 -27.80
C GLU A 147 7.63 -5.08 -27.48
N SER A 148 8.73 -5.16 -26.71
CA SER A 148 9.27 -6.43 -26.23
C SER A 148 8.79 -6.73 -24.82
N ASP A 149 8.04 -7.81 -24.66
CA ASP A 149 7.62 -8.31 -23.36
C ASP A 149 8.76 -9.03 -22.64
N ASP A 150 8.81 -8.88 -21.32
CA ASP A 150 9.71 -9.57 -20.41
C ASP A 150 8.94 -10.04 -19.17
N PHE A 151 8.70 -11.35 -19.12
CA PHE A 151 8.07 -12.04 -17.99
C PHE A 151 9.08 -12.75 -17.10
N ASN A 152 10.38 -12.67 -17.40
CA ASN A 152 11.42 -13.39 -16.68
C ASN A 152 12.17 -12.48 -15.71
N ASN A 153 12.50 -11.27 -16.13
CA ASN A 153 13.15 -10.30 -15.26
C ASN A 153 12.13 -9.63 -14.34
N LYS A 154 12.27 -9.88 -13.02
CA LYS A 154 11.35 -9.40 -11.98
C LYS A 154 11.81 -8.11 -11.31
N SER A 155 12.68 -7.34 -11.95
CA SER A 155 13.26 -6.11 -11.39
C SER A 155 13.11 -4.90 -12.32
N PHE A 156 12.67 -3.78 -11.75
CA PHE A 156 12.58 -2.47 -12.43
C PHE A 156 13.95 -1.81 -12.68
N GLU A 157 15.04 -2.33 -12.09
CA GLU A 157 16.39 -1.76 -12.20
C GLU A 157 16.86 -1.57 -13.64
N LYS A 158 16.34 -2.36 -14.58
CA LYS A 158 16.63 -2.20 -16.02
C LYS A 158 16.20 -0.83 -16.53
N PHE A 159 15.08 -0.30 -16.05
CA PHE A 159 14.43 0.91 -16.56
C PHE A 159 14.75 2.16 -15.72
N GLY A 160 15.03 1.99 -14.43
CA GLY A 160 15.21 3.12 -13.53
C GLY A 160 15.43 2.73 -12.09
N THR A 161 15.20 3.68 -11.21
CA THR A 161 15.16 3.49 -9.76
C THR A 161 13.78 3.83 -9.22
N ILE A 162 13.44 3.21 -8.10
CA ILE A 162 12.21 3.51 -7.36
C ILE A 162 12.56 3.53 -5.87
N SER A 163 12.00 4.51 -5.16
CA SER A 163 12.23 4.70 -3.72
C SER A 163 10.99 5.24 -3.03
N GLU A 164 10.81 4.87 -1.77
CA GLU A 164 9.89 5.56 -0.86
C GLU A 164 10.53 6.88 -0.44
N ILE A 165 9.75 7.96 -0.49
CA ILE A 165 10.16 9.30 -0.07
C ILE A 165 9.25 9.81 1.05
N SER A 166 9.68 10.88 1.71
CA SER A 166 8.86 11.53 2.73
C SER A 166 7.67 12.29 2.11
N GLU A 167 6.58 12.43 2.86
CA GLU A 167 5.46 13.30 2.51
C GLU A 167 5.91 14.75 2.28
N GLN A 168 6.89 15.21 3.06
CA GLN A 168 7.46 16.55 2.94
C GLN A 168 8.13 16.75 1.57
N GLU A 169 8.95 15.78 1.14
CA GLU A 169 9.57 15.80 -0.18
C GLU A 169 8.52 15.75 -1.29
N PHE A 170 7.53 14.85 -1.18
CA PHE A 170 6.44 14.75 -2.15
C PHE A 170 5.68 16.07 -2.32
N LYS A 171 5.31 16.73 -1.21
CA LYS A 171 4.63 18.03 -1.21
C LYS A 171 5.51 19.18 -1.72
N ALA A 172 6.83 19.11 -1.51
CA ALA A 172 7.76 20.10 -2.06
C ALA A 172 7.87 19.93 -3.58
N SER A 173 8.02 18.69 -4.04
CA SER A 173 8.15 18.32 -5.45
C SER A 173 6.89 18.62 -6.27
N SER A 174 5.69 18.47 -5.70
CA SER A 174 4.42 18.74 -6.39
C SER A 174 4.26 20.19 -6.86
N LYS A 175 4.96 21.14 -6.24
CA LYS A 175 5.01 22.55 -6.65
C LYS A 175 5.75 22.77 -7.98
N ASN A 176 6.62 21.83 -8.36
CA ASN A 176 7.45 21.87 -9.56
C ASN A 176 6.96 20.89 -10.63
N ARG A 177 5.67 20.50 -10.60
CA ARG A 177 5.11 19.61 -11.61
C ARG A 177 5.20 20.24 -13.01
N ILE A 178 5.59 19.45 -14.01
CA ILE A 178 5.81 19.91 -15.40
C ILE A 178 4.81 19.32 -16.42
N GLY A 179 3.98 18.38 -15.99
CA GLY A 179 2.88 17.88 -16.82
C GLY A 179 1.84 18.96 -17.07
N GLU A 180 1.13 18.87 -18.19
CA GLU A 180 0.01 19.77 -18.43
C GLU A 180 -1.16 19.50 -17.47
N ALA A 181 -1.93 20.54 -17.18
CA ALA A 181 -3.19 20.41 -16.46
C ALA A 181 -4.33 20.32 -17.46
N LEU A 182 -5.30 19.44 -17.18
CA LEU A 182 -6.56 19.43 -17.91
C LEU A 182 -7.37 20.69 -17.55
N VAL A 183 -7.82 21.43 -18.56
CA VAL A 183 -8.53 22.70 -18.39
C VAL A 183 -10.00 22.51 -18.71
N LYS A 184 -10.92 23.03 -17.90
CA LYS A 184 -12.35 22.94 -18.19
C LYS A 184 -12.69 23.73 -19.47
N ASN A 185 -13.29 23.06 -20.44
CA ASN A 185 -13.85 23.70 -21.62
C ASN A 185 -15.25 24.27 -21.27
N PRO A 186 -15.47 25.60 -21.30
CA PRO A 186 -16.75 26.20 -20.97
C PRO A 186 -17.87 25.86 -21.97
N ASN A 187 -17.50 25.38 -23.17
CA ASN A 187 -18.46 24.95 -24.18
C ASN A 187 -19.06 23.58 -23.86
N ILE A 188 -18.53 22.84 -22.89
CA ILE A 188 -19.05 21.54 -22.46
C ILE A 188 -19.93 21.72 -21.22
N THR A 189 -21.18 21.29 -21.34
CA THR A 189 -22.18 21.38 -20.26
C THR A 189 -22.94 20.07 -20.15
N LEU A 190 -23.37 19.73 -18.93
CA LEU A 190 -24.25 18.60 -18.69
C LEU A 190 -25.71 19.08 -18.77
N LYS A 191 -26.51 18.43 -19.60
CA LYS A 191 -27.96 18.69 -19.69
C LYS A 191 -28.70 17.39 -20.00
N ASP A 192 -29.77 17.12 -19.26
CA ASP A 192 -30.63 15.93 -19.45
C ASP A 192 -29.78 14.64 -19.49
N ASN A 193 -28.82 14.51 -18.56
CA ASN A 193 -27.82 13.43 -18.46
C ASN A 193 -26.91 13.24 -19.69
N ASN A 194 -26.87 14.21 -20.61
CA ASN A 194 -26.01 14.21 -21.77
C ASN A 194 -24.96 15.32 -21.68
N TRP A 195 -23.72 14.98 -22.02
CA TRP A 195 -22.67 15.97 -22.22
C TRP A 195 -22.88 16.64 -23.58
N ILE A 196 -23.02 17.97 -23.57
CA ILE A 196 -23.30 18.78 -24.75
C ILE A 196 -22.14 19.73 -24.96
N TYR A 197 -21.55 19.68 -26.15
CA TYR A 197 -20.69 20.72 -26.66
C TYR A 197 -21.51 21.80 -27.38
N ASN A 198 -21.29 23.06 -27.04
CA ASN A 198 -21.96 24.21 -27.65
C ASN A 198 -20.93 25.22 -28.18
N GLU A 199 -20.87 25.39 -29.49
CA GLU A 199 -20.02 26.40 -30.14
C GLU A 199 -20.83 27.11 -31.22
N ASN A 200 -20.85 28.45 -31.17
CA ASN A 200 -21.53 29.30 -32.14
C ASN A 200 -23.01 28.91 -32.39
N GLY A 201 -23.71 28.47 -31.33
CA GLY A 201 -25.11 28.04 -31.38
C GLY A 201 -25.33 26.61 -31.90
N LYS A 202 -24.28 25.93 -32.37
CA LYS A 202 -24.33 24.51 -32.74
C LYS A 202 -24.14 23.65 -31.49
N LYS A 203 -25.12 22.78 -31.23
CA LYS A 203 -25.07 21.80 -30.13
C LYS A 203 -24.71 20.43 -30.69
N ILE A 204 -23.72 19.79 -30.07
CA ILE A 204 -23.30 18.43 -30.38
C ILE A 204 -23.39 17.62 -29.10
N ILE A 205 -24.18 16.55 -29.13
CA ILE A 205 -24.22 15.58 -28.02
C ILE A 205 -22.97 14.72 -28.12
N ILE A 206 -22.23 14.62 -27.03
CA ILE A 206 -21.04 13.78 -26.94
C ILE A 206 -21.52 12.35 -26.64
N THR A 207 -21.30 11.44 -27.59
CA THR A 207 -21.64 10.02 -27.43
C THR A 207 -20.78 9.40 -26.35
N GLN A 208 -21.41 8.71 -25.41
CA GLN A 208 -20.78 8.00 -24.30
C GLN A 208 -20.39 6.58 -24.76
N ARG A 209 -19.30 6.00 -24.22
CA ARG A 209 -18.78 4.70 -24.67
C ARG A 209 -19.70 3.53 -24.30
N GLU A 210 -20.28 3.60 -23.11
CA GLU A 210 -21.15 2.58 -22.56
C GLU A 210 -22.51 3.21 -22.21
N ASP A 211 -23.58 2.53 -22.61
CA ASP A 211 -24.93 2.78 -22.11
C ASP A 211 -25.05 2.11 -20.74
N ILE A 212 -24.69 2.81 -19.67
CA ILE A 212 -25.03 2.35 -18.31
C ILE A 212 -26.52 2.61 -18.12
N SER A 213 -27.25 1.65 -17.55
CA SER A 213 -28.69 1.78 -17.29
C SER A 213 -28.97 2.91 -16.29
N THR A 214 -29.28 4.11 -16.80
CA THR A 214 -29.57 5.29 -15.97
C THR A 214 -31.08 5.45 -15.73
N GLU A 215 -31.72 4.51 -15.02
CA GLU A 215 -33.02 4.83 -14.39
C GLU A 215 -32.80 5.60 -13.07
N THR A 216 -31.70 5.36 -12.34
CA THR A 216 -31.34 6.08 -11.09
C THR A 216 -29.82 6.13 -10.78
N GLY A 217 -28.94 5.66 -11.68
CA GLY A 217 -27.49 5.51 -11.45
C GLY A 217 -26.60 6.72 -11.76
N PRO A 218 -25.28 6.66 -11.47
CA PRO A 218 -24.31 7.68 -11.87
C PRO A 218 -24.24 7.83 -13.40
N LEU A 219 -23.82 9.00 -13.89
CA LEU A 219 -23.58 9.22 -15.33
C LEU A 219 -22.56 8.21 -15.85
N ALA A 220 -22.70 7.73 -17.10
CA ALA A 220 -21.71 6.80 -17.65
C ALA A 220 -20.32 7.41 -17.82
N ASN A 221 -20.25 8.74 -17.90
CA ASN A 221 -19.00 9.46 -18.01
C ASN A 221 -19.04 10.77 -17.20
N GLU A 222 -17.92 11.12 -16.58
CA GLU A 222 -17.71 12.41 -15.92
C GLU A 222 -16.73 13.25 -16.72
N TYR A 223 -17.13 14.48 -17.07
CA TYR A 223 -16.22 15.39 -17.75
C TYR A 223 -15.07 15.84 -16.84
N VAL A 224 -13.83 15.54 -17.24
CA VAL A 224 -12.62 15.87 -16.47
C VAL A 224 -12.08 17.22 -16.92
N GLY A 225 -11.89 17.44 -18.21
CA GLY A 225 -11.35 18.65 -18.79
C GLY A 225 -10.81 18.41 -20.20
N GLN A 226 -10.17 19.40 -20.79
CA GLN A 226 -9.52 19.34 -22.09
C GLN A 226 -8.01 19.26 -21.89
N SER A 227 -7.33 18.43 -22.67
CA SER A 227 -5.87 18.47 -22.86
C SER A 227 -5.52 19.53 -23.90
N PRO A 228 -4.80 20.62 -23.54
CA PRO A 228 -4.35 21.62 -24.51
C PRO A 228 -3.38 21.06 -25.54
N PHE A 229 -2.45 20.19 -25.13
CA PHE A 229 -1.45 19.60 -26.03
C PHE A 229 -2.06 18.62 -27.03
N LEU A 230 -2.92 17.71 -26.56
CA LEU A 230 -3.57 16.72 -27.44
C LEU A 230 -4.73 17.34 -28.21
N ASN A 231 -5.29 18.45 -27.72
CA ASN A 231 -6.51 19.07 -28.21
C ASN A 231 -7.71 18.09 -28.19
N LEU A 232 -7.83 17.36 -27.08
CA LEU A 232 -8.84 16.34 -26.84
C LEU A 232 -9.56 16.60 -25.51
N GLU A 233 -10.85 16.33 -25.49
CA GLU A 233 -11.65 16.33 -24.26
C GLU A 233 -11.47 15.02 -23.52
N VAL A 234 -11.43 15.08 -22.20
CA VAL A 234 -11.15 13.94 -21.34
C VAL A 234 -12.35 13.68 -20.45
N PHE A 235 -12.82 12.44 -20.50
CA PHE A 235 -13.89 11.92 -19.67
C PHE A 235 -13.36 10.79 -18.80
N LYS A 236 -13.80 10.72 -17.55
CA LYS A 236 -13.64 9.53 -16.71
C LYS A 236 -14.86 8.65 -16.95
N GLU A 237 -14.63 7.41 -17.36
CA GLU A 237 -15.70 6.42 -17.52
C GLU A 237 -16.06 5.87 -16.15
N ASN A 238 -17.36 5.79 -15.88
CA ASN A 238 -17.88 5.08 -14.72
C ASN A 238 -18.28 3.67 -15.16
N THR A 239 -18.05 2.67 -14.32
CA THR A 239 -18.43 1.27 -14.59
C THR A 239 -19.13 0.70 -13.36
N ASP A 240 -20.10 -0.18 -13.57
CA ASP A 240 -20.72 -0.93 -12.47
C ASP A 240 -19.73 -1.95 -11.84
N GLU A 241 -18.69 -2.33 -12.60
CA GLU A 241 -17.59 -3.17 -12.15
C GLU A 241 -16.47 -2.29 -11.53
N ALA A 242 -16.50 -2.19 -10.21
CA ALA A 242 -15.87 -1.12 -9.43
C ALA A 242 -14.34 -1.24 -9.16
N VAL A 243 -13.48 -1.46 -10.16
CA VAL A 243 -12.03 -1.58 -9.85
C VAL A 243 -11.08 -0.72 -10.68
N ASP A 244 -11.40 -0.41 -11.94
CA ASP A 244 -10.49 0.34 -12.81
C ASP A 244 -11.06 1.70 -13.20
N SER A 245 -10.38 2.78 -12.82
CA SER A 245 -10.70 4.10 -13.38
C SER A 245 -10.17 4.16 -14.81
N PHE A 246 -11.08 4.30 -15.77
CA PHE A 246 -10.72 4.47 -17.17
C PHE A 246 -10.96 5.92 -17.61
N TYR A 247 -10.01 6.47 -18.35
CA TYR A 247 -10.10 7.82 -18.90
C TYR A 247 -10.05 7.75 -20.41
N SER A 248 -10.96 8.48 -21.04
CA SER A 248 -11.21 8.42 -22.46
C SER A 248 -11.06 9.79 -23.10
N PHE A 249 -10.39 9.83 -24.25
CA PHE A 249 -10.06 11.07 -24.94
C PHE A 249 -10.89 11.22 -26.21
N TYR A 250 -11.59 12.33 -26.33
CA TYR A 250 -12.61 12.58 -27.32
C TYR A 250 -12.28 13.79 -28.18
N ASN A 251 -12.47 13.64 -29.50
CA ASN A 251 -12.38 14.74 -30.44
C ASN A 251 -13.76 15.21 -30.88
N ILE A 252 -14.12 16.44 -30.50
CA ILE A 252 -15.42 17.03 -30.81
C ILE A 252 -15.65 17.24 -32.31
N LYS A 253 -14.60 17.43 -33.13
CA LYS A 253 -14.72 17.93 -34.50
C LYS A 253 -14.85 16.83 -35.58
N ASN A 254 -14.34 15.62 -35.32
CA ASN A 254 -14.06 14.63 -36.39
C ASN A 254 -14.75 13.24 -36.22
N ALA A 255 -15.93 13.19 -35.60
CA ALA A 255 -16.76 11.98 -35.37
C ALA A 255 -16.44 11.20 -34.07
N PRO A 256 -17.40 10.40 -33.56
CA PRO A 256 -17.62 10.14 -32.13
C PRO A 256 -16.82 8.93 -31.60
N MET A 257 -15.54 8.83 -31.93
CA MET A 257 -14.71 7.71 -31.52
C MET A 257 -13.60 8.18 -30.59
N PHE A 258 -13.41 7.46 -29.48
CA PHE A 258 -12.30 7.70 -28.56
C PHE A 258 -10.97 7.54 -29.30
N GLU A 259 -10.16 8.60 -29.29
CA GLU A 259 -8.85 8.59 -29.95
C GLU A 259 -7.82 7.88 -29.07
N LEU A 260 -7.93 8.03 -27.74
CA LEU A 260 -6.99 7.51 -26.75
C LEU A 260 -7.72 7.06 -25.49
N GLY A 261 -7.08 6.21 -24.68
CA GLY A 261 -7.58 5.88 -23.35
C GLY A 261 -6.46 5.48 -22.38
N THR A 262 -6.68 5.74 -21.09
CA THR A 262 -5.73 5.40 -20.02
C THR A 262 -6.44 4.70 -18.86
N GLN A 263 -5.81 3.66 -18.32
CA GLN A 263 -6.24 3.01 -17.08
C GLN A 263 -5.63 3.79 -15.90
N GLY A 264 -6.33 4.82 -15.44
CA GLY A 264 -5.88 5.77 -14.42
C GLY A 264 -5.73 7.20 -14.96
N TYR A 265 -5.67 8.17 -14.05
CA TYR A 265 -5.62 9.59 -14.40
C TYR A 265 -4.39 9.91 -15.28
N PRO A 266 -4.60 10.55 -16.45
CA PRO A 266 -3.53 10.78 -17.41
C PRO A 266 -2.57 11.88 -16.96
N GLN A 267 -1.29 11.59 -17.07
CA GLN A 267 -0.17 12.49 -16.84
C GLN A 267 0.48 12.80 -18.18
N ILE A 268 0.14 13.95 -18.76
CA ILE A 268 0.56 14.33 -20.11
C ILE A 268 1.79 15.23 -19.99
N LEU A 269 2.85 14.86 -20.70
CA LEU A 269 4.11 15.59 -20.73
C LEU A 269 4.40 16.09 -22.16
N PRO A 270 3.98 17.33 -22.51
CA PRO A 270 4.10 17.87 -23.86
C PRO A 270 5.53 17.89 -24.40
N THR A 271 6.52 18.18 -23.54
CA THR A 271 7.95 18.26 -23.91
C THR A 271 8.51 16.96 -24.47
N LYS A 272 7.89 15.82 -24.13
CA LYS A 272 8.23 14.49 -24.62
C LYS A 272 7.16 13.90 -25.53
N SER A 273 6.02 14.58 -25.65
CA SER A 273 4.78 14.03 -26.21
C SER A 273 4.43 12.68 -25.56
N TRP A 274 4.55 12.60 -24.22
CA TRP A 274 4.17 11.38 -23.48
C TRP A 274 2.78 11.49 -22.89
N VAL A 275 2.09 10.35 -22.84
CA VAL A 275 0.92 10.12 -22.00
C VAL A 275 1.28 9.00 -21.04
N THR A 276 1.34 9.34 -19.76
CA THR A 276 1.71 8.41 -18.68
C THR A 276 0.51 8.17 -17.79
N TYR A 277 0.40 6.99 -17.22
CA TYR A 277 -0.52 6.75 -16.11
C TYR A 277 0.05 5.72 -15.14
N ILE A 278 -0.49 5.73 -13.93
CA ILE A 278 -0.27 4.71 -12.93
C ILE A 278 -1.64 4.30 -12.37
N SER A 279 -1.88 3.00 -12.23
CA SER A 279 -3.14 2.46 -11.73
C SER A 279 -2.92 1.21 -10.89
N SER A 280 -3.85 0.96 -9.98
CA SER A 280 -3.94 -0.35 -9.33
C SER A 280 -4.26 -1.42 -10.36
N ASN A 281 -3.62 -2.58 -10.27
CA ASN A 281 -3.90 -3.74 -11.12
C ASN A 281 -4.78 -4.73 -10.35
N ASN A 282 -5.87 -5.25 -10.92
CA ASN A 282 -6.83 -6.11 -10.21
C ASN A 282 -6.20 -7.37 -9.59
N ASP A 283 -5.15 -7.93 -10.21
CA ASP A 283 -4.42 -9.07 -9.65
C ASP A 283 -3.51 -8.63 -8.51
N VAL A 284 -2.43 -7.90 -8.84
CA VAL A 284 -1.34 -7.60 -7.92
C VAL A 284 -0.73 -6.24 -8.23
N GLY A 285 -0.61 -5.42 -7.17
CA GLY A 285 0.10 -4.16 -7.17
C GLY A 285 -0.43 -3.13 -8.17
N SER A 286 0.46 -2.49 -8.93
CA SER A 286 0.15 -1.35 -9.80
C SER A 286 0.80 -1.46 -11.18
N ASN A 287 0.13 -0.96 -12.20
CA ASN A 287 0.67 -0.75 -13.54
C ASN A 287 1.25 0.65 -13.64
N PHE A 288 2.45 0.80 -14.18
CA PHE A 288 3.04 2.07 -14.59
C PHE A 288 3.29 2.04 -16.09
N VAL A 289 2.71 2.98 -16.83
CA VAL A 289 2.70 2.97 -18.30
C VAL A 289 3.12 4.31 -18.85
N ILE A 290 4.01 4.29 -19.83
CA ILE A 290 4.43 5.46 -20.62
C ILE A 290 4.18 5.13 -22.09
N THR A 291 3.39 5.97 -22.74
CA THR A 291 3.19 5.91 -24.20
C THR A 291 3.69 7.18 -24.87
N GLN A 292 4.20 7.03 -26.09
CA GLN A 292 4.51 8.13 -26.99
C GLN A 292 3.24 8.49 -27.77
N TYR A 293 2.78 9.73 -27.67
CA TYR A 293 1.75 10.25 -28.54
C TYR A 293 2.35 10.74 -29.86
N LEU A 294 1.74 10.34 -30.97
CA LEU A 294 2.13 10.74 -32.32
C LEU A 294 1.07 11.67 -32.92
N PRO A 295 1.25 13.00 -32.90
CA PRO A 295 0.22 13.94 -33.33
C PRO A 295 -0.23 13.78 -34.79
N GLN A 296 0.66 13.30 -35.66
CA GLN A 296 0.38 13.12 -37.09
C GLN A 296 -0.62 12.00 -37.35
N THR A 297 -0.51 10.90 -36.60
CA THR A 297 -1.35 9.71 -36.75
C THR A 297 -2.42 9.61 -35.67
N LYS A 298 -2.32 10.45 -34.63
CA LYS A 298 -3.15 10.44 -33.41
C LYS A 298 -3.12 9.09 -32.68
N ARG A 299 -2.00 8.37 -32.77
CA ARG A 299 -1.79 7.06 -32.14
C ARG A 299 -0.90 7.18 -30.91
N GLN A 300 -0.95 6.15 -30.08
CA GLN A 300 -0.02 5.90 -29.00
C GLN A 300 0.85 4.69 -29.30
N GLU A 301 2.15 4.82 -29.06
CA GLU A 301 3.10 3.72 -29.07
C GLU A 301 3.54 3.42 -27.63
N ASN A 302 3.50 2.16 -27.21
CA ASN A 302 3.93 1.78 -25.87
C ASN A 302 5.46 1.87 -25.76
N LEU A 303 5.94 2.76 -24.89
CA LEU A 303 7.36 2.89 -24.61
C LEU A 303 7.78 1.98 -23.45
N LEU A 304 7.01 2.01 -22.37
CA LEU A 304 7.26 1.23 -21.16
C LEU A 304 5.94 0.85 -20.49
N TYR A 305 5.80 -0.42 -20.16
CA TYR A 305 4.87 -0.96 -19.18
C TYR A 305 5.67 -1.66 -18.08
N ALA A 306 5.32 -1.42 -16.82
CA ALA A 306 5.85 -2.16 -15.69
C ALA A 306 4.72 -2.47 -14.69
N ASN A 307 4.59 -3.74 -14.29
CA ASN A 307 3.64 -4.15 -13.25
C ASN A 307 4.37 -4.34 -11.91
N PHE A 308 4.37 -3.30 -11.08
CA PHE A 308 4.87 -3.36 -9.71
C PHE A 308 3.99 -4.25 -8.85
N THR A 309 4.58 -5.05 -7.95
CA THR A 309 3.82 -6.01 -7.14
C THR A 309 3.44 -5.49 -5.76
N ASN A 310 4.14 -4.48 -5.25
CA ASN A 310 4.21 -4.23 -3.81
C ASN A 310 3.36 -3.06 -3.28
N PHE A 311 2.68 -2.31 -4.16
CA PHE A 311 1.86 -1.17 -3.78
C PHE A 311 0.69 -0.96 -4.75
N LYS A 312 -0.35 -0.26 -4.28
CA LYS A 312 -1.55 0.17 -5.01
C LYS A 312 -1.59 1.69 -5.09
N ILE A 313 -2.21 2.27 -6.11
CA ILE A 313 -2.37 3.73 -6.19
C ILE A 313 -3.34 4.19 -5.09
N ALA A 314 -2.99 5.24 -4.35
CA ALA A 314 -3.85 5.80 -3.30
C ALA A 314 -4.81 6.85 -3.86
N ASP A 315 -4.28 7.72 -4.72
CA ASP A 315 -5.02 8.74 -5.44
C ASP A 315 -4.36 8.95 -6.80
N GLU A 316 -5.05 8.55 -7.87
CA GLU A 316 -4.58 8.66 -9.24
C GLU A 316 -4.27 10.11 -9.67
N LYS A 317 -4.94 11.10 -9.06
CA LYS A 317 -4.68 12.53 -9.33
C LYS A 317 -3.45 13.06 -8.62
N LYS A 318 -2.93 12.32 -7.64
CA LYS A 318 -1.67 12.63 -6.94
C LYS A 318 -0.51 11.82 -7.51
N ALA A 319 -0.42 11.82 -8.82
CA ALA A 319 0.77 11.43 -9.55
C ALA A 319 1.23 12.59 -10.43
N PHE A 320 2.53 12.75 -10.67
CA PHE A 320 3.05 13.85 -11.51
C PHE A 320 4.51 13.66 -11.90
N TRP A 321 4.90 14.29 -13.01
CA TRP A 321 6.29 14.50 -13.41
C TRP A 321 6.83 15.82 -12.86
N THR A 322 8.07 15.86 -12.36
CA THR A 322 8.79 17.13 -12.07
C THR A 322 9.97 17.38 -12.99
N ALA A 323 10.42 16.36 -13.71
CA ALA A 323 11.46 16.40 -14.72
C ALA A 323 11.11 15.41 -15.83
N ASN A 324 11.88 15.40 -16.92
CA ASN A 324 11.65 14.52 -18.07
C ASN A 324 11.90 13.02 -17.79
N ASP A 325 12.27 12.68 -16.57
CA ASP A 325 12.67 11.34 -16.11
C ASP A 325 12.26 11.05 -14.66
N THR A 326 11.60 12.00 -13.96
CA THR A 326 11.28 11.87 -12.54
C THR A 326 9.78 11.96 -12.30
N PHE A 327 9.20 10.85 -11.84
CA PHE A 327 7.78 10.68 -11.58
C PHE A 327 7.52 10.42 -10.10
N TYR A 328 6.43 10.97 -9.57
CA TYR A 328 6.01 10.81 -8.18
C TYR A 328 4.58 10.27 -8.13
N ALA A 329 4.26 9.49 -7.09
CA ALA A 329 2.90 9.03 -6.83
C ALA A 329 2.63 8.85 -5.32
N GLU A 330 1.39 9.11 -4.91
CA GLU A 330 0.85 8.70 -3.61
C GLU A 330 0.26 7.28 -3.73
N VAL A 331 0.71 6.37 -2.86
CA VAL A 331 0.42 4.93 -2.93
C VAL A 331 0.06 4.36 -1.56
N TYR A 332 -0.50 3.16 -1.55
CA TYR A 332 -0.67 2.33 -0.36
C TYR A 332 0.13 1.03 -0.48
N PRO A 333 0.69 0.48 0.61
CA PRO A 333 1.24 -0.88 0.60
C PRO A 333 0.19 -1.89 0.13
N LEU A 334 0.61 -2.92 -0.63
CA LEU A 334 -0.29 -3.90 -1.24
C LEU A 334 -1.32 -4.48 -0.25
N ASN A 335 -0.84 -4.90 0.92
CA ASN A 335 -1.66 -5.59 1.93
C ASN A 335 -2.32 -4.64 2.94
N SER A 336 -2.26 -3.34 2.70
CA SER A 336 -2.94 -2.37 3.57
C SER A 336 -4.43 -2.31 3.26
N ALA A 337 -5.25 -2.07 4.29
CA ALA A 337 -6.69 -1.95 4.17
C ALA A 337 -7.22 -0.93 5.18
N SER A 338 -8.27 -0.21 4.84
CA SER A 338 -8.97 0.66 5.79
C SER A 338 -9.74 -0.18 6.80
N SER A 339 -10.00 0.38 7.98
CA SER A 339 -10.90 -0.21 8.98
C SER A 339 -11.92 0.84 9.42
N LYS A 340 -12.93 0.43 10.20
CA LYS A 340 -13.98 1.34 10.67
C LYS A 340 -13.35 2.51 11.44
N GLY A 341 -13.49 3.73 10.90
CA GLY A 341 -12.92 4.95 11.47
C GLY A 341 -11.41 5.15 11.24
N LYS A 342 -10.75 4.25 10.49
CA LYS A 342 -9.31 4.31 10.20
C LYS A 342 -9.04 4.23 8.71
N LYS A 343 -8.28 5.19 8.19
CA LYS A 343 -7.82 5.20 6.80
C LYS A 343 -6.49 4.47 6.68
N GLN A 344 -6.22 3.92 5.51
CA GLN A 344 -4.89 3.42 5.17
C GLN A 344 -3.86 4.54 5.27
N LYS A 345 -2.69 4.21 5.78
CA LYS A 345 -1.55 5.12 5.78
C LYS A 345 -0.96 5.22 4.37
N ALA A 346 -1.03 6.42 3.79
CA ALA A 346 -0.40 6.70 2.52
C ALA A 346 1.13 6.64 2.63
N ALA A 347 1.76 6.17 1.57
CA ALA A 347 3.18 6.27 1.31
C ALA A 347 3.40 7.03 -0.01
N TYR A 348 4.62 7.51 -0.22
CA TYR A 348 4.95 8.33 -1.38
C TYR A 348 6.14 7.71 -2.09
N ILE A 349 6.05 7.54 -3.39
CA ILE A 349 7.13 6.98 -4.19
C ILE A 349 7.68 7.98 -5.18
N LYS A 350 8.96 7.81 -5.48
CA LYS A 350 9.67 8.49 -6.56
C LYS A 350 10.23 7.43 -7.50
N ILE A 351 9.87 7.53 -8.78
CA ILE A 351 10.41 6.74 -9.87
C ILE A 351 11.34 7.65 -10.69
N GLN A 352 12.58 7.24 -10.87
CA GLN A 352 13.57 7.93 -11.70
C GLN A 352 13.97 7.01 -12.86
N LEU A 353 13.59 7.37 -14.09
CA LEU A 353 14.00 6.64 -15.28
C LEU A 353 15.49 6.82 -15.55
N LYS A 354 16.11 5.85 -16.22
CA LYS A 354 17.48 6.00 -16.72
C LYS A 354 17.56 7.09 -17.79
N ALA A 355 18.67 7.82 -17.81
CA ALA A 355 18.98 8.75 -18.87
C ALA A 355 18.99 8.04 -20.24
N ASN A 356 18.40 8.68 -21.26
CA ASN A 356 18.30 8.15 -22.62
C ASN A 356 17.68 6.75 -22.72
N LEU A 357 16.74 6.43 -21.83
CA LEU A 357 16.04 5.14 -21.86
C LEU A 357 15.28 4.93 -23.18
N PHE A 358 14.66 5.97 -23.72
CA PHE A 358 13.85 5.91 -24.93
C PHE A 358 14.57 6.43 -26.15
#